data_AF-A0A6I3ET67-F1
#
_entry.id   AF-A0A6I3ET67-F1
#
_cell.length_a   1.000
_cell.length_b   1.000
_cell.length_c   1.000
_cell.angle_alpha   90.00
_cell.angle_beta   90.00
_cell.angle_gamma   90.00
#
_symmetry.space_group_name_H-M   'P 1'
#
loop_
_entity.id
_entity.type
_entity.pdbx_description
1 polymer ?
#
loop_
_entity_poly.entity_id
_entity_poly.type
_entity_poly.pdbx_seq_one_letter_code
_entity_poly.pdbx_strand_id
1 'polypeptide(L)'
;MATGGAGPEWIEIIDADPSAFGAGASLSADRPRPAWVRGGSRSVVGLVVLALVGGAAVVGTRLQPWHRGPHSLSFPAPGVVPAGDGHWVFDTPPGTLVGAGTGTPAPNEPGSYAMSEFTGYVFADADASIGFVRGASSTGRSAMFSTRTYDALVTGGTAATVQGVPAVITQAVNATTNRIDVEFGPIDGQLFDVTAEHLTMQEALRFADAVGLRDGTPTISDDRALAGMQPVVGARDLTRVYSLLSNTGEQSIPQTWLVFASYRSADGIATVGSIPFAGSDVPRLLRLLLPGGVERTVHGVTGLAAADAVRISTDPFSNNSVVMWQEDGRLVMVSSSGTIDATVALAETVRAATAAEWGDVVDVAARTPNPLSSKYDPPKGTEITLLDSIDPNGGQFTLSATWQHSEFTACAIVDGFRTCARSSPFYGPTLIPLTAYGMHLVVAVVPAEETNAPEVRVRHATSPTNVEAFALEDWGTALPGPTLGLLIQDDAVSVELWNGGELVRSVSFPPTA
;
A
#
# COMPACT_ATOMS: atom_id res chain seq x y z
N MET A 1 49.50 -13.75 42.81
CA MET A 1 48.97 -13.70 41.44
C MET A 1 47.77 -14.64 41.40
N ALA A 2 46.57 -14.07 41.55
CA ALA A 2 45.29 -14.71 41.24
C ALA A 2 45.07 -14.59 39.72
N THR A 3 44.42 -15.50 39.01
CA THR A 3 42.97 -15.76 39.07
C THR A 3 42.63 -17.19 38.61
N GLY A 4 41.82 -17.91 39.38
CA GLY A 4 41.06 -19.08 38.92
C GLY A 4 39.63 -18.63 38.60
N GLY A 5 39.17 -18.90 37.37
CA GLY A 5 37.82 -18.57 36.90
C GLY A 5 36.83 -19.67 37.25
N ALA A 6 35.72 -19.28 37.87
CA ALA A 6 34.62 -20.11 38.33
C ALA A 6 33.71 -20.59 37.19
N GLY A 7 33.05 -21.73 37.41
CA GLY A 7 32.06 -22.34 36.54
C GLY A 7 30.68 -21.65 36.57
N PRO A 8 29.70 -22.21 35.85
CA PRO A 8 28.45 -21.53 35.50
C PRO A 8 27.52 -21.38 36.71
N GLU A 9 27.07 -20.15 36.95
CA GLU A 9 26.05 -19.81 37.94
C GLU A 9 24.67 -20.23 37.43
N TRP A 10 23.96 -20.99 38.25
CA TRP A 10 22.57 -21.38 38.06
C TRP A 10 21.67 -20.20 38.44
N ILE A 11 20.65 -19.92 37.62
CA ILE A 11 19.59 -18.98 37.96
C ILE A 11 18.70 -19.63 39.03
N GLU A 12 18.68 -19.04 40.23
CA GLU A 12 17.78 -19.40 41.31
C GLU A 12 16.34 -18.98 40.94
N ILE A 13 15.43 -19.94 40.90
CA ILE A 13 13.99 -19.68 40.74
C ILE A 13 13.48 -19.13 42.08
N ILE A 14 12.99 -17.89 42.07
CA ILE A 14 12.35 -17.28 43.23
C ILE A 14 10.89 -17.76 43.27
N ASP A 15 10.58 -18.66 44.21
CA ASP A 15 9.19 -19.04 44.51
C ASP A 15 8.45 -17.88 45.18
N ALA A 16 7.26 -17.55 44.68
CA ALA A 16 6.41 -16.49 45.22
C ALA A 16 5.88 -16.88 46.61
N ASP A 17 6.24 -16.09 47.64
CA ASP A 17 5.71 -16.19 49.00
C ASP A 17 4.25 -15.68 49.05
N PRO A 18 3.25 -16.55 49.26
CA PRO A 18 1.84 -16.16 49.31
C PRO A 18 1.46 -15.45 50.62
N SER A 19 2.39 -15.32 51.59
CA SER A 19 2.15 -14.66 52.88
C SER A 19 2.39 -13.13 52.84
N ALA A 20 2.90 -12.60 51.72
CA ALA A 20 3.02 -11.15 51.49
C ALA A 20 1.66 -10.43 51.33
N PHE A 21 0.58 -11.19 51.10
CA PHE A 21 -0.79 -10.67 51.10
C PHE A 21 -1.51 -11.18 52.34
N GLY A 22 -1.52 -10.31 53.37
CA GLY A 22 -2.01 -10.61 54.70
C GLY A 22 -3.36 -11.32 54.74
N ALA A 23 -3.43 -12.30 55.63
CA ALA A 23 -4.66 -12.94 56.06
C ALA A 23 -5.49 -12.02 56.97
N GLY A 24 -6.81 -12.05 56.77
CA GLY A 24 -7.76 -11.98 57.88
C GLY A 24 -8.74 -10.80 57.88
N ALA A 25 -9.96 -11.02 57.40
CA ALA A 25 -11.13 -11.12 58.29
C ALA A 25 -12.35 -11.63 57.50
N SER A 26 -12.78 -12.82 57.87
CA SER A 26 -14.07 -13.44 57.52
C SER A 26 -15.22 -12.95 58.40
N LEU A 27 -16.45 -13.29 57.97
CA LEU A 27 -17.77 -13.29 58.65
C LEU A 27 -18.66 -12.09 58.27
N SER A 28 -19.94 -12.23 57.95
CA SER A 28 -20.84 -13.39 57.97
C SER A 28 -22.06 -13.12 57.08
N ALA A 29 -22.74 -14.20 56.70
CA ALA A 29 -24.01 -14.20 55.99
C ALA A 29 -25.14 -13.57 56.81
N ASP A 30 -26.05 -12.87 56.15
CA ASP A 30 -27.49 -13.01 56.40
C ASP A 30 -28.35 -12.39 55.28
N ARG A 31 -29.19 -13.22 54.68
CA ARG A 31 -30.49 -12.83 54.09
C ARG A 31 -31.54 -13.40 55.05
N PRO A 32 -32.61 -12.67 55.39
CA PRO A 32 -33.84 -12.85 54.60
C PRO A 32 -34.83 -11.66 54.54
N ARG A 33 -35.38 -11.45 53.32
CA ARG A 33 -36.81 -11.21 52.96
C ARG A 33 -37.62 -9.97 53.48
N PRO A 34 -38.76 -9.66 52.81
CA PRO A 34 -39.21 -8.29 52.52
C PRO A 34 -40.36 -7.80 53.40
N ALA A 35 -40.58 -6.48 53.47
CA ALA A 35 -41.83 -5.89 53.93
C ALA A 35 -42.18 -4.61 53.17
N TRP A 36 -43.35 -4.62 52.55
CA TRP A 36 -44.06 -3.49 51.97
C TRP A 36 -44.43 -2.45 53.03
N VAL A 37 -44.29 -1.15 52.73
CA VAL A 37 -45.21 -0.11 53.20
C VAL A 37 -45.46 0.92 52.10
N ARG A 38 -46.74 1.13 51.81
CA ARG A 38 -47.32 2.14 50.92
C ARG A 38 -47.16 3.55 51.47
N GLY A 39 -46.97 4.53 50.60
CA GLY A 39 -47.16 5.95 50.93
C GLY A 39 -46.88 6.82 49.71
N GLY A 40 -47.93 7.33 49.08
CA GLY A 40 -47.84 7.94 47.76
C GLY A 40 -47.39 9.40 47.76
N SER A 41 -46.75 9.78 46.66
CA SER A 41 -46.86 11.12 46.10
C SER A 41 -46.79 10.99 44.58
N ARG A 42 -47.95 11.16 43.93
CA ARG A 42 -48.06 11.44 42.51
C ARG A 42 -47.28 12.72 42.22
N SER A 43 -46.37 12.70 41.25
CA SER A 43 -46.18 13.78 40.26
C SER A 43 -45.01 13.46 39.33
N VAL A 44 -45.34 13.37 38.03
CA VAL A 44 -44.51 13.77 36.87
C VAL A 44 -43.12 13.12 36.76
N VAL A 45 -42.98 12.08 35.92
CA VAL A 45 -42.05 12.00 34.77
C VAL A 45 -42.49 10.81 33.93
N GLY A 46 -43.52 11.01 33.12
CA GLY A 46 -43.86 10.14 32.00
C GLY A 46 -43.76 10.98 30.73
N LEU A 47 -42.53 11.23 30.26
CA LEU A 47 -42.22 11.84 28.95
C LEU A 47 -40.69 11.98 28.74
N VAL A 48 -39.89 10.94 28.96
CA VAL A 48 -38.46 10.95 28.58
C VAL A 48 -38.02 9.66 27.86
N VAL A 49 -38.64 8.51 28.14
CA VAL A 49 -38.16 7.23 27.60
C VAL A 49 -38.63 6.93 26.16
N LEU A 50 -39.73 7.53 25.68
CA LEU A 50 -40.15 7.39 24.28
C LEU A 50 -39.49 8.40 23.32
N ALA A 51 -38.92 9.49 23.82
CA ALA A 51 -38.13 10.44 23.03
C ALA A 51 -36.69 9.94 22.78
N LEU A 52 -36.14 9.11 23.68
CA LEU A 52 -34.79 8.55 23.53
C LEU A 52 -34.75 7.33 22.58
N VAL A 53 -35.82 6.52 22.53
CA VAL A 53 -35.91 5.41 21.56
C VAL A 53 -36.46 5.88 20.20
N GLY A 54 -37.31 6.91 20.17
CA GLY A 54 -37.78 7.55 18.93
C GLY A 54 -36.76 8.51 18.28
N GLY A 55 -35.86 9.11 19.08
CA GLY A 55 -34.80 10.01 18.59
C GLY A 55 -33.58 9.27 18.03
N ALA A 56 -33.21 8.12 18.61
CA ALA A 56 -32.08 7.32 18.11
C ALA A 56 -32.38 6.67 16.74
N ALA A 57 -33.65 6.39 16.42
CA ALA A 57 -34.03 5.81 15.14
C ALA A 57 -34.18 6.84 14.00
N VAL A 58 -34.26 8.14 14.31
CA VAL A 58 -34.39 9.24 13.31
C VAL A 58 -33.06 9.98 13.09
N VAL A 59 -32.06 9.80 13.94
CA VAL A 59 -30.69 10.29 13.68
C VAL A 59 -29.93 9.40 12.66
N GLY A 60 -30.44 8.20 12.36
CA GLY A 60 -29.92 7.31 11.32
C GLY A 60 -30.29 7.71 9.88
N THR A 61 -31.10 8.76 9.67
CA THR A 61 -31.33 9.29 8.32
C THR A 61 -30.30 10.36 7.98
N ARG A 62 -29.24 9.93 7.27
CA ARG A 62 -28.51 10.76 6.30
C ARG A 62 -27.97 12.09 6.85
N LEU A 63 -27.01 12.03 7.77
CA LEU A 63 -25.98 13.07 7.79
C LEU A 63 -25.13 12.89 6.53
N GLN A 64 -25.65 13.34 5.38
CA GLN A 64 -24.87 13.47 4.17
C GLN A 64 -23.88 14.60 4.43
N PRO A 65 -22.55 14.35 4.49
CA PRO A 65 -21.57 15.38 4.85
C PRO A 65 -21.52 16.56 3.86
N TRP A 66 -22.21 16.48 2.72
CA TRP A 66 -22.25 17.51 1.69
C TRP A 66 -23.51 18.39 1.77
N HIS A 67 -23.32 19.68 1.46
CA HIS A 67 -24.41 20.64 1.35
C HIS A 67 -25.01 20.62 -0.06
N ARG A 68 -26.34 20.52 -0.14
CA ARG A 68 -27.08 20.65 -1.41
C ARG A 68 -27.56 22.09 -1.59
N GLY A 69 -27.01 22.77 -2.59
CA GLY A 69 -27.69 23.90 -3.21
C GLY A 69 -28.75 23.39 -4.21
N PRO A 70 -29.57 24.28 -4.79
CA PRO A 70 -30.37 23.94 -5.97
C PRO A 70 -29.40 23.69 -7.14
N HIS A 71 -29.04 22.42 -7.37
CA HIS A 71 -28.15 21.90 -8.43
C HIS A 71 -26.63 21.88 -8.17
N SER A 72 -26.16 22.38 -7.02
CA SER A 72 -24.74 22.28 -6.64
C SER A 72 -24.53 21.41 -5.41
N LEU A 73 -23.39 20.73 -5.37
CA LEU A 73 -22.93 19.95 -4.23
C LEU A 73 -21.61 20.51 -3.75
N SER A 74 -21.50 20.74 -2.44
CA SER A 74 -20.24 21.11 -1.78
C SER A 74 -19.86 20.04 -0.78
N PHE A 75 -18.62 19.58 -0.84
CA PHE A 75 -18.13 18.48 -0.01
C PHE A 75 -17.18 19.06 1.02
N PRO A 76 -17.28 18.65 2.30
CA PRO A 76 -16.48 19.25 3.35
C PRO A 76 -15.00 19.01 3.06
N ALA A 77 -14.20 20.02 3.38
CA ALA A 77 -12.76 19.84 3.48
C ALA A 77 -12.45 18.69 4.46
N PRO A 78 -11.34 17.96 4.27
CA PRO A 78 -10.98 16.84 5.15
C PRO A 78 -11.05 17.27 6.61
N GLY A 79 -11.84 16.53 7.40
CA GLY A 79 -12.05 16.82 8.81
C GLY A 79 -10.75 16.72 9.61
N VAL A 80 -10.69 17.47 10.71
CA VAL A 80 -9.63 17.28 11.71
C VAL A 80 -9.86 15.93 12.39
N VAL A 81 -8.95 14.99 12.16
CA VAL A 81 -8.99 13.67 12.80
C VAL A 81 -8.61 13.84 14.28
N PRO A 82 -9.44 13.35 15.24
CA PRO A 82 -9.08 13.36 16.66
C PRO A 82 -7.76 12.64 16.92
N ALA A 83 -7.03 13.11 17.93
CA ALA A 83 -5.65 12.71 18.22
C ALA A 83 -5.56 11.32 18.89
N GLY A 84 -5.66 10.26 18.10
CA GLY A 84 -4.95 9.01 18.38
C GLY A 84 -3.58 9.06 17.70
N ASP A 85 -2.52 8.78 18.44
CA ASP A 85 -1.14 8.74 17.90
C ASP A 85 -0.97 7.64 16.84
N GLY A 86 -1.85 6.64 16.85
CA GLY A 86 -1.99 5.67 15.77
C GLY A 86 -0.98 4.54 15.81
N HIS A 87 -0.33 4.38 16.96
CA HIS A 87 0.59 3.30 17.23
C HIS A 87 -0.21 2.05 17.57
N TRP A 88 -0.14 1.05 16.69
CA TRP A 88 -0.82 -0.23 16.87
C TRP A 88 0.21 -1.35 16.88
N VAL A 89 0.02 -2.33 17.76
CA VAL A 89 0.85 -3.52 17.88
C VAL A 89 -0.02 -4.75 18.06
N PHE A 90 0.53 -5.93 17.75
CA PHE A 90 -0.09 -7.20 18.12
C PHE A 90 0.17 -7.47 19.60
N ASP A 91 -0.85 -7.93 20.34
CA ASP A 91 -0.73 -8.35 21.74
C ASP A 91 0.37 -9.39 21.93
N THR A 92 0.42 -10.37 21.01
CA THR A 92 1.53 -11.32 20.88
C THR A 92 2.08 -11.16 19.47
N PRO A 93 3.31 -10.61 19.31
CA PRO A 93 3.93 -10.47 18.00
C PRO A 93 3.98 -11.81 17.25
N PRO A 94 3.52 -11.88 15.99
CA PRO A 94 3.49 -13.11 15.23
C PRO A 94 4.90 -13.59 14.81
N GLY A 95 5.93 -12.77 15.03
CA GLY A 95 7.31 -13.09 14.70
C GLY A 95 8.28 -11.98 15.10
N THR A 96 9.44 -11.97 14.45
CA THR A 96 10.49 -10.97 14.69
C THR A 96 10.14 -9.65 14.01
N LEU A 97 10.27 -8.53 14.71
CA LEU A 97 10.08 -7.21 14.11
C LEU A 97 11.10 -6.99 12.99
N VAL A 98 10.64 -6.60 11.81
CA VAL A 98 11.48 -6.34 10.63
C VAL A 98 11.35 -4.92 10.07
N GLY A 99 10.36 -4.16 10.52
CA GLY A 99 10.20 -2.76 10.12
C GLY A 99 9.15 -2.03 10.94
N ALA A 100 9.31 -0.71 11.03
CA ALA A 100 8.31 0.17 11.61
C ALA A 100 8.38 1.57 10.98
N GLY A 101 7.25 2.29 10.96
CA GLY A 101 7.16 3.66 10.49
C GLY A 101 6.36 4.52 11.43
N THR A 102 6.84 5.73 11.70
CA THR A 102 6.29 6.66 12.70
C THR A 102 5.27 7.65 12.13
N GLY A 103 5.00 7.61 10.82
CA GLY A 103 4.10 8.57 10.18
C GLY A 103 4.60 10.01 10.20
N THR A 104 5.89 10.26 10.43
CA THR A 104 6.51 11.60 10.35
C THR A 104 7.34 11.73 9.06
N PRO A 105 7.32 12.89 8.38
CA PRO A 105 8.24 13.16 7.28
C PRO A 105 9.69 13.02 7.72
N ALA A 106 10.52 12.36 6.91
CA ALA A 106 11.95 12.63 6.93
C ALA A 106 12.12 14.11 6.53
N PRO A 107 12.83 14.95 7.31
CA PRO A 107 12.81 16.40 7.14
C PRO A 107 13.37 16.93 5.79
N ASN A 108 13.87 16.08 4.89
CA ASN A 108 14.53 16.50 3.66
C ASN A 108 14.27 15.59 2.43
N GLU A 109 13.20 14.80 2.36
CA GLU A 109 12.96 13.96 1.17
C GLU A 109 12.44 14.78 -0.03
N PRO A 110 13.27 15.03 -1.06
CA PRO A 110 12.86 15.71 -2.27
C PRO A 110 12.12 14.69 -3.15
N GLY A 111 10.79 14.79 -3.23
CA GLY A 111 9.98 13.84 -3.98
C GLY A 111 8.85 13.19 -3.16
N SER A 112 8.76 13.50 -1.86
CA SER A 112 7.48 13.37 -1.17
C SER A 112 6.53 14.39 -1.81
N TYR A 113 5.79 13.98 -2.85
CA TYR A 113 4.64 14.74 -3.32
C TYR A 113 3.86 15.09 -2.07
N ALA A 114 3.76 16.38 -1.75
CA ALA A 114 3.06 16.86 -0.58
C ALA A 114 1.58 16.58 -0.82
N MET A 115 1.15 15.32 -0.64
CA MET A 115 -0.22 14.87 -0.89
C MET A 115 -1.22 15.52 0.08
N SER A 116 -0.72 16.32 1.02
CA SER A 116 -1.46 17.36 1.73
C SER A 116 -2.12 18.40 0.80
N GLU A 117 -1.70 18.53 -0.44
CA GLU A 117 -2.22 19.50 -1.42
C GLU A 117 -3.43 18.99 -2.22
N PHE A 118 -3.70 17.68 -2.24
CA PHE A 118 -4.82 17.14 -3.01
C PHE A 118 -6.16 17.55 -2.39
N THR A 119 -6.90 18.38 -3.12
CA THR A 119 -8.27 18.76 -2.79
C THR A 119 -9.21 18.18 -3.84
N GLY A 120 -10.21 17.40 -3.44
CA GLY A 120 -11.04 16.68 -4.41
C GLY A 120 -11.94 15.63 -3.80
N TYR A 121 -12.65 14.89 -4.64
CA TYR A 121 -13.65 13.92 -4.19
C TYR A 121 -13.84 12.75 -5.17
N VAL A 122 -14.26 11.61 -4.63
CA VAL A 122 -14.50 10.35 -5.33
C VAL A 122 -15.99 10.03 -5.33
N PHE A 123 -16.51 9.61 -6.48
CA PHE A 123 -17.89 9.25 -6.73
C PHE A 123 -17.95 7.88 -7.38
N ALA A 124 -18.95 7.08 -7.03
CA ALA A 124 -19.12 5.76 -7.61
C ALA A 124 -20.58 5.31 -7.56
N ASP A 125 -20.97 4.40 -8.47
CA ASP A 125 -22.19 3.61 -8.32
C ASP A 125 -22.09 2.72 -7.06
N ALA A 126 -23.23 2.22 -6.55
CA ALA A 126 -23.27 1.48 -5.28
C ALA A 126 -22.44 0.19 -5.29
N ASP A 127 -22.41 -0.50 -6.43
CA ASP A 127 -21.72 -1.79 -6.63
C ASP A 127 -20.42 -1.63 -7.45
N ALA A 128 -19.95 -0.40 -7.63
CA ALA A 128 -18.72 -0.15 -8.38
C ALA A 128 -17.48 -0.61 -7.60
N SER A 129 -16.45 -1.01 -8.34
CA SER A 129 -15.14 -1.37 -7.81
C SER A 129 -14.03 -0.73 -8.64
N ILE A 130 -13.01 -0.19 -7.98
CA ILE A 130 -11.77 0.27 -8.62
C ILE A 130 -10.73 -0.83 -8.40
N GLY A 131 -10.33 -1.51 -9.47
CA GLY A 131 -9.62 -2.80 -9.43
C GLY A 131 -8.24 -2.74 -8.77
N PHE A 132 -8.22 -2.79 -7.43
CA PHE A 132 -7.00 -2.78 -6.61
C PHE A 132 -6.55 -4.19 -6.22
N VAL A 133 -7.46 -5.15 -6.23
CA VAL A 133 -7.22 -6.58 -5.98
C VAL A 133 -6.59 -7.22 -7.21
N ARG A 134 -5.64 -8.15 -7.02
CA ARG A 134 -5.02 -8.85 -8.15
C ARG A 134 -6.07 -9.62 -8.95
N GLY A 135 -6.03 -9.50 -10.27
CA GLY A 135 -6.99 -10.15 -11.18
C GLY A 135 -8.40 -9.54 -11.19
N ALA A 136 -8.72 -8.60 -10.28
CA ALA A 136 -9.99 -7.90 -10.31
C ALA A 136 -9.99 -6.81 -11.38
N SER A 137 -11.05 -6.78 -12.19
CA SER A 137 -11.33 -5.67 -13.10
C SER A 137 -12.10 -4.58 -12.37
N SER A 138 -11.94 -3.33 -12.81
CA SER A 138 -12.86 -2.27 -12.42
C SER A 138 -14.27 -2.63 -12.88
N THR A 139 -15.29 -2.34 -12.06
CA THR A 139 -16.69 -2.59 -12.41
C THR A 139 -17.55 -1.39 -11.99
N GLY A 140 -18.68 -1.20 -12.67
CA GLY A 140 -19.57 -0.06 -12.42
C GLY A 140 -18.92 1.29 -12.75
N ARG A 141 -19.70 2.37 -12.69
CA ARG A 141 -19.18 3.72 -12.96
C ARG A 141 -18.50 4.30 -11.74
N SER A 142 -17.33 4.88 -11.94
CA SER A 142 -16.65 5.68 -10.92
C SER A 142 -16.03 6.93 -11.54
N ALA A 143 -15.94 8.00 -10.76
CA ALA A 143 -15.27 9.23 -11.16
C ALA A 143 -14.61 9.89 -9.95
N MET A 144 -13.43 10.44 -10.15
CA MET A 144 -12.68 11.16 -9.16
C MET A 144 -12.21 12.48 -9.78
N PHE A 145 -12.16 13.53 -8.97
CA PHE A 145 -11.36 14.70 -9.29
C PHE A 145 -10.46 15.07 -8.13
N SER A 146 -9.30 15.63 -8.43
CA SER A 146 -8.37 16.21 -7.47
C SER A 146 -7.70 17.44 -8.06
N THR A 147 -7.22 18.33 -7.19
CA THR A 147 -6.42 19.49 -7.59
C THR A 147 -4.99 19.38 -7.10
N ARG A 148 -4.09 20.02 -7.83
CA ARG A 148 -2.68 20.18 -7.44
C ARG A 148 -2.15 21.55 -7.87
N THR A 149 -1.12 22.03 -7.18
CA THR A 149 -0.43 23.26 -7.55
C THR A 149 0.06 23.19 -9.01
N TYR A 150 -0.15 24.25 -9.78
CA TYR A 150 0.20 24.28 -11.20
C TYR A 150 1.72 24.18 -11.44
N ASP A 151 2.14 23.22 -12.28
CA ASP A 151 3.48 23.17 -12.87
C ASP A 151 3.41 23.21 -14.41
N ALA A 152 2.82 22.19 -15.03
CA ALA A 152 2.62 21.98 -16.46
C ALA A 152 1.58 20.87 -16.68
N LEU A 153 0.92 20.90 -17.85
CA LEU A 153 0.07 19.78 -18.27
C LEU A 153 0.93 18.59 -18.72
N VAL A 154 0.44 17.37 -18.47
CA VAL A 154 1.04 16.12 -18.95
C VAL A 154 1.08 16.10 -20.47
N THR A 155 2.21 15.66 -21.02
CA THR A 155 2.38 15.49 -22.46
C THR A 155 1.92 14.10 -22.92
N GLY A 156 1.30 14.00 -24.10
CA GLY A 156 0.99 12.71 -24.73
C GLY A 156 -0.49 12.31 -24.80
N GLY A 157 -1.42 13.25 -24.69
CA GLY A 157 -2.86 13.03 -24.86
C GLY A 157 -3.50 13.84 -26.00
N THR A 158 -4.82 13.73 -26.12
CA THR A 158 -5.62 14.54 -27.05
C THR A 158 -5.89 15.91 -26.44
N ALA A 159 -5.50 16.97 -27.14
CA ALA A 159 -5.74 18.34 -26.70
C ALA A 159 -7.25 18.68 -26.75
N ALA A 160 -7.73 19.36 -25.72
CA ALA A 160 -9.13 19.77 -25.58
C ALA A 160 -9.24 21.09 -24.80
N THR A 161 -10.47 21.47 -24.47
CA THR A 161 -10.78 22.62 -23.63
C THR A 161 -11.88 22.23 -22.64
N VAL A 162 -11.67 22.53 -21.37
CA VAL A 162 -12.62 22.29 -20.27
C VAL A 162 -12.73 23.59 -19.49
N GLN A 163 -13.95 24.05 -19.17
CA GLN A 163 -14.17 25.34 -18.48
C GLN A 163 -13.43 26.54 -19.12
N GLY A 164 -13.20 26.50 -20.43
CA GLY A 164 -12.50 27.56 -21.16
C GLY A 164 -10.96 27.56 -21.04
N VAL A 165 -10.37 26.58 -20.34
CA VAL A 165 -8.90 26.44 -20.20
C VAL A 165 -8.37 25.22 -20.98
N PRO A 166 -7.06 25.19 -21.32
CA PRO A 166 -6.46 24.04 -21.97
C PRO A 166 -6.64 22.75 -21.16
N ALA A 167 -6.91 21.66 -21.88
CA ALA A 167 -7.06 20.33 -21.30
C ALA A 167 -6.30 19.28 -22.13
N VAL A 168 -5.86 18.22 -21.48
CA VAL A 168 -5.29 17.02 -22.09
C VAL A 168 -6.12 15.82 -21.66
N ILE A 169 -6.55 15.03 -22.65
CA ILE A 169 -7.33 13.82 -22.44
C ILE A 169 -6.44 12.61 -22.76
N THR A 170 -6.29 11.70 -21.81
CA THR A 170 -5.69 10.40 -22.05
C THR A 170 -6.72 9.30 -21.82
N GLN A 171 -6.69 8.26 -22.65
CA GLN A 171 -7.64 7.16 -22.56
C GLN A 171 -6.88 5.84 -22.58
N ALA A 172 -7.04 5.07 -21.52
CA ALA A 172 -6.58 3.69 -21.44
C ALA A 172 -7.77 2.77 -21.69
N VAL A 173 -7.79 2.13 -22.87
CA VAL A 173 -8.76 1.09 -23.20
C VAL A 173 -8.02 -0.25 -23.27
N ASN A 174 -8.32 -1.14 -22.35
CA ASN A 174 -7.96 -2.56 -22.46
C ASN A 174 -9.16 -3.44 -22.06
N ALA A 175 -9.02 -4.76 -22.17
CA ALA A 175 -10.09 -5.72 -21.87
C ALA A 175 -10.63 -5.65 -20.43
N THR A 176 -9.92 -4.98 -19.51
CA THR A 176 -10.19 -4.96 -18.06
C THR A 176 -10.41 -3.55 -17.48
N THR A 177 -10.16 -2.50 -18.27
CA THR A 177 -10.28 -1.10 -17.86
C THR A 177 -10.70 -0.24 -19.04
N ASN A 178 -11.78 0.51 -18.86
CA ASN A 178 -12.13 1.66 -19.68
C ASN A 178 -11.98 2.90 -18.79
N ARG A 179 -10.78 3.49 -18.82
CA ARG A 179 -10.40 4.62 -18.00
C ARG A 179 -10.11 5.84 -18.88
N ILE A 180 -10.70 6.97 -18.52
CA ILE A 180 -10.51 8.27 -19.16
C ILE A 180 -9.95 9.21 -18.11
N ASP A 181 -8.77 9.76 -18.37
CA ASP A 181 -8.15 10.78 -17.56
C ASP A 181 -8.21 12.12 -18.30
N VAL A 182 -8.65 13.17 -17.62
CA VAL A 182 -8.75 14.54 -18.13
C VAL A 182 -7.99 15.44 -17.18
N GLU A 183 -6.91 16.05 -17.65
CA GLU A 183 -6.17 17.05 -16.90
C GLU A 183 -6.41 18.43 -17.52
N PHE A 184 -6.72 19.45 -16.72
CA PHE A 184 -7.01 20.79 -17.23
C PHE A 184 -6.63 21.89 -16.24
N GLY A 185 -6.35 23.07 -16.77
CA GLY A 185 -5.96 24.23 -15.98
C GLY A 185 -4.96 25.15 -16.70
N PRO A 186 -4.47 26.20 -16.04
CA PRO A 186 -4.75 26.53 -14.64
C PRO A 186 -6.12 27.18 -14.44
N ILE A 187 -6.78 26.88 -13.32
CA ILE A 187 -7.91 27.65 -12.77
C ILE A 187 -7.51 28.05 -11.35
N ASP A 188 -7.49 29.35 -11.05
CA ASP A 188 -7.03 29.89 -9.76
C ASP A 188 -5.66 29.35 -9.29
N GLY A 189 -4.75 29.12 -10.25
CA GLY A 189 -3.40 28.60 -9.97
C GLY A 189 -3.32 27.09 -9.70
N GLN A 190 -4.40 26.34 -9.92
CA GLN A 190 -4.48 24.90 -9.73
C GLN A 190 -4.63 24.17 -11.07
N LEU A 191 -4.04 22.99 -11.18
CA LEU A 191 -4.40 21.96 -12.15
C LEU A 191 -5.48 21.06 -11.56
N PHE A 192 -6.38 20.59 -12.41
CA PHE A 192 -7.43 19.65 -12.08
C PHE A 192 -7.17 18.34 -12.81
N ASP A 193 -7.12 17.26 -12.04
CA ASP A 193 -7.01 15.89 -12.52
C ASP A 193 -8.36 15.21 -12.34
N VAL A 194 -8.96 14.72 -13.43
CA VAL A 194 -10.21 13.96 -13.41
C VAL A 194 -9.93 12.56 -13.95
N THR A 195 -10.28 11.54 -13.17
CA THR A 195 -10.23 10.14 -13.60
C THR A 195 -11.65 9.61 -13.62
N ALA A 196 -12.08 9.01 -14.73
CA ALA A 196 -13.39 8.41 -14.90
C ALA A 196 -13.26 6.97 -15.42
N GLU A 197 -13.92 6.03 -14.75
CA GLU A 197 -13.96 4.62 -15.16
C GLU A 197 -15.37 4.22 -15.56
N HIS A 198 -15.49 3.49 -16.68
CA HIS A 198 -16.77 3.03 -17.25
C HIS A 198 -17.74 4.16 -17.62
N LEU A 199 -17.26 5.40 -17.71
CA LEU A 199 -17.98 6.52 -18.32
C LEU A 199 -17.65 6.61 -19.80
N THR A 200 -18.60 7.11 -20.59
CA THR A 200 -18.31 7.57 -21.95
C THR A 200 -17.45 8.84 -21.92
N MET A 201 -16.75 9.12 -23.02
CA MET A 201 -15.98 10.37 -23.16
C MET A 201 -16.83 11.62 -22.89
N GLN A 202 -18.08 11.62 -23.35
CA GLN A 202 -18.99 12.74 -23.14
C GLN A 202 -19.37 12.91 -21.66
N GLU A 203 -19.58 11.82 -20.93
CA GLU A 203 -19.87 11.86 -19.50
C GLU A 203 -18.65 12.31 -18.70
N ALA A 204 -17.45 11.81 -19.03
CA ALA A 204 -16.20 12.21 -18.39
C ALA A 204 -15.94 13.72 -18.57
N LEU A 205 -16.13 14.25 -19.79
CA LEU A 205 -16.00 15.69 -20.06
C LEU A 205 -17.07 16.52 -19.37
N ARG A 206 -18.32 16.03 -19.28
CA ARG A 206 -19.38 16.71 -18.51
C ARG A 206 -19.04 16.76 -17.03
N PHE A 207 -18.48 15.68 -16.49
CA PHE A 207 -18.00 15.66 -15.10
C PHE A 207 -16.84 16.64 -14.90
N ALA A 208 -15.86 16.65 -15.80
CA ALA A 208 -14.74 17.60 -15.76
C ALA A 208 -15.20 19.07 -15.85
N ASP A 209 -16.22 19.37 -16.65
CA ASP A 209 -16.79 20.72 -16.74
C ASP A 209 -17.56 21.13 -15.47
N ALA A 210 -18.04 20.16 -14.68
CA ALA A 210 -18.82 20.41 -13.48
C ALA A 210 -18.01 20.49 -12.18
N VAL A 211 -16.78 19.94 -12.14
CA VAL A 211 -15.94 19.95 -10.93
C VAL A 211 -15.28 21.31 -10.70
N GLY A 212 -15.08 21.69 -9.45
CA GLY A 212 -14.39 22.94 -9.14
C GLY A 212 -14.10 23.10 -7.65
N LEU A 213 -13.43 24.20 -7.31
CA LEU A 213 -13.26 24.64 -5.93
C LEU A 213 -14.10 25.90 -5.69
N ARG A 214 -14.80 25.96 -4.56
CA ARG A 214 -15.46 27.18 -4.08
C ARG A 214 -14.94 27.50 -2.69
N ASP A 215 -14.21 28.61 -2.57
CA ASP A 215 -13.56 29.01 -1.31
C ASP A 215 -12.67 27.87 -0.74
N GLY A 216 -11.91 27.18 -1.61
CA GLY A 216 -11.07 26.03 -1.25
C GLY A 216 -11.83 24.72 -0.98
N THR A 217 -13.15 24.72 -1.11
CA THR A 217 -14.00 23.53 -0.87
C THR A 217 -14.26 22.80 -2.19
N PRO A 218 -14.09 21.46 -2.27
CA PRO A 218 -14.50 20.69 -3.45
C PRO A 218 -15.99 20.87 -3.76
N THR A 219 -16.31 21.14 -5.02
CA THR A 219 -17.68 21.36 -5.47
C THR A 219 -17.98 20.69 -6.80
N ILE A 220 -19.26 20.37 -6.99
CA ILE A 220 -19.87 19.99 -8.27
C ILE A 220 -20.92 21.06 -8.58
N SER A 221 -20.76 21.79 -9.67
CA SER A 221 -21.62 22.90 -10.08
C SER A 221 -22.96 22.43 -10.68
N ASP A 222 -23.00 21.24 -11.28
CA ASP A 222 -24.19 20.56 -11.80
C ASP A 222 -24.22 19.09 -11.32
N ASP A 223 -25.13 18.78 -10.39
CA ASP A 223 -25.29 17.43 -9.83
C ASP A 223 -25.67 16.37 -10.87
N ARG A 224 -26.21 16.76 -12.03
CA ARG A 224 -26.52 15.85 -13.14
C ARG A 224 -25.25 15.27 -13.77
N ALA A 225 -24.12 15.95 -13.63
CA ALA A 225 -22.83 15.46 -14.09
C ALA A 225 -22.38 14.18 -13.37
N LEU A 226 -22.91 13.92 -12.16
CA LEU A 226 -22.65 12.67 -11.44
C LEU A 226 -23.38 11.47 -12.04
N ALA A 227 -24.37 11.69 -12.91
CA ALA A 227 -25.13 10.64 -13.59
C ALA A 227 -25.67 9.53 -12.65
N GLY A 228 -25.99 9.88 -11.40
CA GLY A 228 -26.50 8.97 -10.37
C GLY A 228 -25.44 8.40 -9.41
N MET A 229 -24.15 8.54 -9.73
CA MET A 229 -23.06 8.16 -8.83
C MET A 229 -23.18 8.91 -7.50
N GLN A 230 -22.85 8.23 -6.41
CA GLN A 230 -22.90 8.81 -5.07
C GLN A 230 -21.49 9.13 -4.58
N PRO A 231 -21.29 10.22 -3.83
CA PRO A 231 -20.01 10.54 -3.19
C PRO A 231 -19.56 9.39 -2.26
N VAL A 232 -18.27 9.06 -2.28
CA VAL A 232 -17.65 8.01 -1.46
C VAL A 232 -16.73 8.63 -0.41
N VAL A 233 -15.65 9.29 -0.85
CA VAL A 233 -14.60 9.80 0.03
C VAL A 233 -13.87 10.98 -0.62
N GLY A 234 -13.23 11.83 0.19
CA GLY A 234 -12.33 12.86 -0.33
C GLY A 234 -11.10 12.25 -1.01
N ALA A 235 -10.58 12.91 -2.04
CA ALA A 235 -9.41 12.44 -2.80
C ALA A 235 -8.20 12.17 -1.88
N ARG A 236 -7.92 13.09 -0.95
CA ARG A 236 -6.84 12.94 0.04
C ARG A 236 -6.95 11.67 0.88
N ASP A 237 -8.16 11.35 1.34
CA ASP A 237 -8.40 10.18 2.18
C ASP A 237 -8.30 8.90 1.35
N LEU A 238 -8.81 8.89 0.11
CA LEU A 238 -8.57 7.78 -0.82
C LEU A 238 -7.08 7.52 -1.01
N THR A 239 -6.27 8.56 -1.23
CA THR A 239 -4.83 8.37 -1.44
C THR A 239 -4.13 7.86 -0.19
N ARG A 240 -4.54 8.27 1.01
CA ARG A 240 -4.04 7.67 2.26
C ARG A 240 -4.42 6.19 2.37
N VAL A 241 -5.63 5.81 1.98
CA VAL A 241 -6.04 4.40 1.97
C VAL A 241 -5.21 3.61 0.96
N TYR A 242 -4.91 4.18 -0.20
CA TYR A 242 -3.97 3.57 -1.15
C TYR A 242 -2.60 3.38 -0.53
N SER A 243 -2.05 4.38 0.16
CA SER A 243 -0.79 4.24 0.89
C SER A 243 -0.81 3.10 1.91
N LEU A 244 -1.91 2.97 2.66
CA LEU A 244 -2.10 1.90 3.64
C LEU A 244 -2.12 0.54 2.94
N LEU A 245 -2.93 0.38 1.89
CA LEU A 245 -3.02 -0.85 1.11
C LEU A 245 -1.70 -1.21 0.40
N SER A 246 -0.92 -0.22 -0.05
CA SER A 246 0.42 -0.42 -0.60
C SER A 246 1.43 -0.92 0.43
N ASN A 247 1.17 -0.76 1.72
CA ASN A 247 2.07 -1.18 2.80
C ASN A 247 1.90 -2.65 3.20
N THR A 248 1.09 -3.42 2.45
CA THR A 248 0.84 -4.85 2.68
C THR A 248 1.99 -5.71 2.11
N GLY A 249 3.14 -5.72 2.76
CA GLY A 249 4.26 -6.57 2.33
C GLY A 249 5.60 -6.24 2.99
N GLU A 250 6.68 -6.85 2.49
CA GLU A 250 8.05 -6.60 2.98
C GLU A 250 8.54 -5.17 2.72
N GLN A 251 7.83 -4.42 1.89
CA GLN A 251 8.14 -3.05 1.56
C GLN A 251 7.21 -2.07 2.24
N SER A 252 7.72 -1.53 3.33
CA SER A 252 7.10 -0.40 3.97
C SER A 252 7.89 0.87 3.61
N ILE A 253 7.46 1.56 2.57
CA ILE A 253 7.98 2.90 2.25
C ILE A 253 7.48 3.84 3.37
N PRO A 254 8.37 4.51 4.12
CA PRO A 254 7.95 5.50 5.10
C PRO A 254 7.12 6.58 4.41
N GLN A 255 5.86 6.72 4.81
CA GLN A 255 5.00 7.80 4.34
C GLN A 255 4.59 8.69 5.51
N THR A 256 4.45 9.98 5.23
CA THR A 256 4.34 11.06 6.24
C THR A 256 3.02 11.09 7.02
N TRP A 257 2.20 10.04 6.91
CA TRP A 257 0.94 9.84 7.63
C TRP A 257 0.67 8.37 7.97
N LEU A 258 1.54 7.44 7.55
CA LEU A 258 1.36 6.02 7.76
C LEU A 258 2.19 5.58 8.96
N VAL A 259 1.50 5.04 9.96
CA VAL A 259 2.12 4.37 11.11
C VAL A 259 2.00 2.88 10.88
N PHE A 260 3.09 2.12 10.96
CA PHE A 260 3.05 0.67 10.75
C PHE A 260 4.11 -0.07 11.55
N ALA A 261 3.87 -1.35 11.81
CA ALA A 261 4.84 -2.32 12.32
C ALA A 261 4.70 -3.64 11.55
N SER A 262 5.83 -4.17 11.08
CA SER A 262 5.90 -5.38 10.26
C SER A 262 6.74 -6.45 10.96
N TYR A 263 6.23 -7.68 10.98
CA TYR A 263 6.82 -8.81 11.69
C TYR A 263 6.99 -9.99 10.73
N ARG A 264 8.19 -10.59 10.72
CA ARG A 264 8.50 -11.78 9.93
C ARG A 264 8.33 -13.04 10.78
N SER A 265 7.47 -13.93 10.31
CA SER A 265 7.16 -15.23 10.88
C SER A 265 7.52 -16.35 9.90
N ALA A 266 7.34 -17.62 10.32
CA ALA A 266 7.51 -18.76 9.43
C ALA A 266 6.53 -18.76 8.25
N ASP A 267 5.34 -18.18 8.44
CA ASP A 267 4.28 -18.14 7.43
C ASP A 267 4.42 -16.95 6.47
N GLY A 268 5.36 -16.04 6.72
CA GLY A 268 5.61 -14.82 5.95
C GLY A 268 5.55 -13.55 6.80
N ILE A 269 5.27 -12.41 6.18
CA ILE A 269 5.18 -11.12 6.86
C ILE A 269 3.75 -10.82 7.27
N ALA A 270 3.59 -10.41 8.53
CA ALA A 270 2.37 -9.82 9.06
C ALA A 270 2.62 -8.35 9.40
N THR A 271 1.73 -7.47 8.94
CA THR A 271 1.85 -6.03 9.13
C THR A 271 0.58 -5.51 9.78
N VAL A 272 0.74 -4.64 10.78
CA VAL A 272 -0.32 -3.78 11.28
C VAL A 272 0.01 -2.34 10.90
N GLY A 273 -0.92 -1.65 10.27
CA GLY A 273 -0.75 -0.28 9.81
C GLY A 273 -1.99 0.57 10.10
N SER A 274 -1.80 1.87 10.24
CA SER A 274 -2.92 2.80 10.37
C SER A 274 -2.64 4.18 9.80
N ILE A 275 -3.71 4.83 9.36
CA ILE A 275 -3.72 6.21 8.87
C ILE A 275 -4.79 7.02 9.60
N PRO A 276 -4.61 8.34 9.78
CA PRO A 276 -5.70 9.22 10.17
C PRO A 276 -6.81 9.16 9.11
N PHE A 277 -8.05 8.93 9.51
CA PHE A 277 -9.15 8.78 8.56
C PHE A 277 -10.43 9.48 9.04
N ALA A 278 -10.87 10.51 8.30
CA ALA A 278 -12.04 11.32 8.63
C ALA A 278 -13.30 10.90 7.84
N GLY A 279 -13.19 9.94 6.93
CA GLY A 279 -14.32 9.50 6.10
C GLY A 279 -15.40 8.81 6.94
N SER A 280 -16.67 9.09 6.61
CA SER A 280 -17.84 8.63 7.37
C SER A 280 -18.45 7.32 6.89
N ASP A 281 -18.04 6.81 5.72
CA ASP A 281 -18.61 5.59 5.10
C ASP A 281 -17.48 4.62 4.70
N VAL A 282 -16.72 4.18 5.70
CA VAL A 282 -15.63 3.20 5.55
C VAL A 282 -16.09 1.92 4.86
N PRO A 283 -17.24 1.29 5.21
CA PRO A 283 -17.68 0.06 4.54
C PRO A 283 -17.83 0.24 3.03
N ARG A 284 -18.37 1.38 2.58
CA ARG A 284 -18.52 1.66 1.16
C ARG A 284 -17.19 1.89 0.47
N LEU A 285 -16.27 2.65 1.09
CA LEU A 285 -14.92 2.83 0.56
C LEU A 285 -14.18 1.49 0.44
N LEU A 286 -14.25 0.65 1.47
CA LEU A 286 -13.58 -0.64 1.46
C LEU A 286 -14.16 -1.57 0.39
N ARG A 287 -15.48 -1.59 0.16
CA ARG A 287 -16.08 -2.36 -0.94
C ARG A 287 -15.64 -1.88 -2.32
N LEU A 288 -15.50 -0.55 -2.49
CA LEU A 288 -15.01 0.04 -3.72
C LEU A 288 -13.57 -0.43 -4.02
N LEU A 289 -12.72 -0.51 -3.00
CA LEU A 289 -11.30 -0.86 -3.12
C LEU A 289 -11.03 -2.36 -3.12
N LEU A 290 -11.82 -3.12 -2.37
CA LEU A 290 -11.65 -4.56 -2.14
C LEU A 290 -12.87 -5.33 -2.68
N PRO A 291 -13.03 -5.40 -4.02
CA PRO A 291 -14.10 -6.19 -4.62
C PRO A 291 -14.05 -7.64 -4.13
N GLY A 292 -15.21 -8.17 -3.72
CA GLY A 292 -15.32 -9.52 -3.15
C GLY A 292 -14.93 -9.62 -1.68
N GLY A 293 -14.58 -8.50 -1.03
CA GLY A 293 -14.37 -8.46 0.40
C GLY A 293 -15.63 -8.85 1.18
N VAL A 294 -15.42 -9.52 2.31
CA VAL A 294 -16.48 -10.03 3.19
C VAL A 294 -16.46 -9.23 4.48
N GLU A 295 -17.64 -8.78 4.93
CA GLU A 295 -17.77 -8.12 6.22
C GLU A 295 -17.33 -9.05 7.35
N ARG A 296 -16.56 -8.48 8.27
CA ARG A 296 -16.06 -9.14 9.48
C ARG A 296 -16.18 -8.15 10.64
N THR A 297 -16.30 -8.69 11.85
CA THR A 297 -16.22 -7.88 13.06
C THR A 297 -14.79 -8.00 13.59
N VAL A 298 -14.22 -6.88 14.00
CA VAL A 298 -12.94 -6.78 14.74
C VAL A 298 -13.19 -5.84 15.91
N HIS A 299 -12.90 -6.25 17.15
CA HIS A 299 -13.15 -5.45 18.36
C HIS A 299 -14.59 -4.91 18.49
N GLY A 300 -15.57 -5.62 17.93
CA GLY A 300 -16.97 -5.18 17.93
C GLY A 300 -17.33 -4.12 16.89
N VAL A 301 -16.39 -3.69 16.04
CA VAL A 301 -16.66 -2.81 14.88
C VAL A 301 -16.65 -3.58 13.57
N THR A 302 -17.49 -3.16 12.62
CA THR A 302 -17.54 -3.78 11.29
C THR A 302 -16.35 -3.32 10.45
N GLY A 303 -15.55 -4.28 10.02
CA GLY A 303 -14.50 -4.14 9.01
C GLY A 303 -14.81 -4.94 7.75
N LEU A 304 -13.86 -4.91 6.81
CA LEU A 304 -13.89 -5.70 5.59
C LEU A 304 -12.61 -6.54 5.49
N ALA A 305 -12.78 -7.82 5.18
CA ALA A 305 -11.68 -8.74 4.95
C ALA A 305 -11.66 -9.20 3.49
N ALA A 306 -10.49 -9.22 2.86
CA ALA A 306 -10.34 -9.64 1.46
C ALA A 306 -9.07 -10.48 1.28
N ALA A 307 -9.16 -11.49 0.43
CA ALA A 307 -7.99 -12.23 -0.07
C ALA A 307 -7.43 -11.52 -1.32
N ASP A 308 -6.16 -11.79 -1.62
CA ASP A 308 -5.45 -11.34 -2.82
C ASP A 308 -5.53 -9.82 -3.05
N ALA A 309 -5.64 -9.09 -1.94
CA ALA A 309 -6.25 -7.78 -1.91
C ALA A 309 -5.43 -6.67 -2.59
N VAL A 310 -4.18 -6.95 -3.00
CA VAL A 310 -3.23 -5.90 -3.40
C VAL A 310 -2.50 -6.22 -4.70
N ARG A 311 -2.73 -5.38 -5.71
CA ARG A 311 -2.03 -5.34 -7.01
C ARG A 311 -0.63 -4.73 -6.96
N ILE A 312 -0.32 -3.95 -5.92
CA ILE A 312 0.88 -3.10 -5.88
C ILE A 312 2.14 -3.88 -5.48
N SER A 313 1.98 -5.09 -4.94
CA SER A 313 3.12 -6.00 -4.77
C SER A 313 3.59 -6.51 -6.14
N THR A 314 4.80 -6.10 -6.53
CA THR A 314 5.57 -6.69 -7.63
C THR A 314 5.95 -8.15 -7.36
N ASP A 315 5.62 -8.70 -6.19
CA ASP A 315 5.76 -10.12 -5.90
C ASP A 315 4.53 -10.89 -6.42
N PRO A 316 4.61 -11.60 -7.56
CA PRO A 316 3.58 -12.52 -8.03
C PRO A 316 3.20 -13.64 -7.03
N PHE A 317 3.86 -13.75 -5.87
CA PHE A 317 3.66 -14.84 -4.92
C PHE A 317 3.05 -14.45 -3.55
N SER A 318 2.77 -13.16 -3.28
CA SER A 318 2.12 -12.77 -2.02
C SER A 318 0.58 -12.84 -2.13
N ASN A 319 -0.02 -14.00 -1.87
CA ASN A 319 -1.45 -14.11 -1.57
C ASN A 319 -1.71 -13.50 -0.19
N ASN A 320 -1.76 -12.17 -0.13
CA ASN A 320 -1.98 -11.46 1.12
C ASN A 320 -3.48 -11.30 1.37
N SER A 321 -3.90 -11.78 2.53
CA SER A 321 -5.20 -11.44 3.09
C SER A 321 -5.07 -10.14 3.88
N VAL A 322 -6.07 -9.27 3.75
CA VAL A 322 -6.15 -8.00 4.47
C VAL A 322 -7.45 -7.93 5.26
N VAL A 323 -7.39 -7.27 6.41
CA VAL A 323 -8.55 -6.90 7.23
C VAL A 323 -8.43 -5.42 7.55
N MET A 324 -9.47 -4.64 7.23
CA MET A 324 -9.48 -3.20 7.47
C MET A 324 -10.72 -2.78 8.25
N TRP A 325 -10.54 -1.90 9.23
CA TRP A 325 -11.63 -1.38 10.06
C TRP A 325 -11.31 0.04 10.55
N GLN A 326 -12.33 0.74 11.05
CA GLN A 326 -12.16 2.07 11.63
C GLN A 326 -12.22 1.99 13.16
N GLU A 327 -11.18 2.50 13.81
CA GLU A 327 -11.06 2.54 15.28
C GLU A 327 -10.34 3.82 15.68
N ASP A 328 -10.84 4.52 16.72
CA ASP A 328 -10.25 5.75 17.27
C ASP A 328 -9.91 6.84 16.24
N GLY A 329 -10.76 7.02 15.24
CA GLY A 329 -10.56 8.03 14.17
C GLY A 329 -9.51 7.63 13.13
N ARG A 330 -9.09 6.37 13.11
CA ARG A 330 -8.09 5.84 12.19
C ARG A 330 -8.66 4.69 11.38
N LEU A 331 -8.21 4.57 10.14
CA LEU A 331 -8.38 3.36 9.37
C LEU A 331 -7.19 2.46 9.69
N VAL A 332 -7.47 1.33 10.35
CA VAL A 332 -6.50 0.31 10.74
C VAL A 332 -6.57 -0.82 9.72
N MET A 333 -5.42 -1.37 9.39
CA MET A 333 -5.27 -2.50 8.49
C MET A 333 -4.32 -3.52 9.10
N VAL A 334 -4.71 -4.79 9.03
CA VAL A 334 -3.81 -5.92 9.20
C VAL A 334 -3.69 -6.65 7.89
N SER A 335 -2.46 -7.00 7.50
CA SER A 335 -2.20 -7.86 6.35
C SER A 335 -1.28 -9.01 6.72
N SER A 336 -1.51 -10.18 6.14
CA SER A 336 -0.65 -11.34 6.29
C SER A 336 -0.75 -12.25 5.08
N SER A 337 0.26 -13.07 4.85
CA SER A 337 0.29 -14.16 3.86
C SER A 337 -0.65 -15.35 4.19
N GLY A 338 -1.33 -15.31 5.33
CA GLY A 338 -2.28 -16.34 5.76
C GLY A 338 -3.65 -16.28 5.08
N THR A 339 -4.54 -17.20 5.47
CA THR A 339 -5.96 -17.18 5.08
C THR A 339 -6.69 -15.98 5.69
N ILE A 340 -7.82 -15.57 5.09
CA ILE A 340 -8.68 -14.50 5.63
C ILE A 340 -8.98 -14.73 7.12
N ASP A 341 -9.37 -15.95 7.51
CA ASP A 341 -9.75 -16.22 8.89
C ASP A 341 -8.55 -16.13 9.85
N ALA A 342 -7.34 -16.51 9.41
CA ALA A 342 -6.12 -16.32 10.17
C ALA A 342 -5.76 -14.83 10.32
N THR A 343 -5.96 -14.03 9.26
CA THR A 343 -5.74 -12.57 9.32
C THR A 343 -6.75 -11.87 10.20
N VAL A 344 -8.01 -12.31 10.20
CA VAL A 344 -9.04 -11.81 11.13
C VAL A 344 -8.67 -12.16 12.56
N ALA A 345 -8.21 -13.38 12.81
CA ALA A 345 -7.73 -13.76 14.14
C ALA A 345 -6.53 -12.91 14.60
N LEU A 346 -5.58 -12.60 13.71
CA LEU A 346 -4.50 -11.66 13.99
C LEU A 346 -5.02 -10.24 14.27
N ALA A 347 -6.00 -9.77 13.49
CA ALA A 347 -6.60 -8.45 13.67
C ALA A 347 -7.25 -8.27 15.04
N GLU A 348 -7.90 -9.31 15.57
CA GLU A 348 -8.50 -9.31 16.92
C GLU A 348 -7.46 -9.29 18.06
N THR A 349 -6.16 -9.47 17.76
CA THR A 349 -5.07 -9.31 18.74
C THR A 349 -4.43 -7.93 18.69
N VAL A 350 -4.86 -7.06 17.77
CA VAL A 350 -4.28 -5.73 17.63
C VAL A 350 -4.77 -4.86 18.78
N ARG A 351 -3.89 -4.03 19.32
CA ARG A 351 -4.27 -3.00 20.29
C ARG A 351 -3.45 -1.74 20.12
N ALA A 352 -3.94 -0.65 20.70
CA ALA A 352 -3.16 0.56 20.84
C ALA A 352 -1.89 0.27 21.67
N ALA A 353 -0.75 0.71 21.15
CA ALA A 353 0.51 0.68 21.85
C ALA A 353 0.61 1.87 22.80
N THR A 354 1.24 1.67 23.96
CA THR A 354 1.69 2.78 24.78
C THR A 354 2.88 3.49 24.11
N ALA A 355 3.13 4.75 24.46
CA ALA A 355 4.28 5.49 23.93
C ALA A 355 5.63 4.80 24.22
N ALA A 356 5.76 4.09 25.34
CA ALA A 356 6.95 3.33 25.68
C ALA A 356 7.11 2.10 24.77
N GLU A 357 6.05 1.31 24.61
CA GLU A 357 6.06 0.14 23.71
C GLU A 357 6.35 0.55 22.26
N TRP A 358 5.77 1.66 21.81
CA TRP A 358 6.07 2.16 20.48
C TRP A 358 7.50 2.66 20.34
N GLY A 359 8.04 3.31 21.38
CA GLY A 359 9.47 3.65 21.46
C GLY A 359 10.35 2.42 21.28
N ASP A 360 10.01 1.31 21.95
CA ASP A 360 10.73 0.04 21.81
C ASP A 360 10.60 -0.53 20.39
N VAL A 361 9.42 -0.48 19.77
CA VAL A 361 9.20 -0.90 18.37
C VAL A 361 10.10 -0.11 17.43
N VAL A 362 10.12 1.21 17.55
CA VAL A 362 10.95 2.09 16.71
C VAL A 362 12.43 1.83 16.96
N ASP A 363 12.85 1.67 18.21
CA ASP A 363 14.25 1.40 18.57
C ASP A 363 14.72 0.02 18.08
N VAL A 364 13.86 -0.99 18.15
CA VAL A 364 14.15 -2.32 17.58
C VAL A 364 14.19 -2.22 16.06
N ALA A 365 13.24 -1.55 15.42
CA ALA A 365 13.24 -1.37 13.96
C ALA A 365 14.45 -0.56 13.46
N ALA A 366 14.92 0.44 14.21
CA ALA A 366 16.11 1.22 13.87
C ALA A 366 17.42 0.45 14.03
N ARG A 367 17.44 -0.56 14.91
CA ARG A 367 18.60 -1.45 15.14
C ARG A 367 18.54 -2.73 14.32
N THR A 368 17.35 -3.12 13.91
CA THR A 368 17.16 -4.14 12.88
C THR A 368 17.64 -3.50 11.60
N PRO A 369 18.67 -4.05 10.92
CA PRO A 369 19.06 -3.53 9.63
C PRO A 369 17.81 -3.58 8.77
N ASN A 370 17.24 -2.41 8.45
CA ASN A 370 16.36 -2.33 7.31
C ASN A 370 17.31 -2.68 6.15
N PRO A 371 17.11 -3.81 5.45
CA PRO A 371 17.95 -4.11 4.28
C PRO A 371 17.95 -2.94 3.28
N LEU A 372 16.99 -2.00 3.40
CA LEU A 372 16.83 -0.82 2.58
C LEU A 372 17.33 0.52 3.16
N SER A 373 17.62 0.65 4.47
CA SER A 373 17.95 1.99 5.06
C SER A 373 19.35 2.16 5.63
N SER A 374 20.19 1.13 5.68
CA SER A 374 21.54 1.28 6.24
C SER A 374 22.60 0.61 5.38
N LYS A 375 22.89 1.17 4.18
CA LYS A 375 24.26 1.32 3.62
C LYS A 375 24.37 1.62 2.12
N TYR A 376 23.28 1.71 1.37
CA TYR A 376 23.39 2.03 -0.05
C TYR A 376 22.68 3.34 -0.36
N ASP A 377 23.42 4.43 -0.17
CA ASP A 377 23.20 5.69 -0.87
C ASP A 377 24.23 5.75 -2.01
N PRO A 378 24.03 4.98 -3.10
CA PRO A 378 24.94 5.01 -4.23
C PRO A 378 24.87 6.42 -4.83
N PRO A 379 26.02 7.01 -5.20
CA PRO A 379 26.03 8.31 -5.85
C PRO A 379 25.07 8.29 -7.05
N LYS A 380 24.19 9.31 -7.12
CA LYS A 380 23.15 9.50 -8.15
C LYS A 380 23.50 8.83 -9.49
N GLY A 381 22.82 7.73 -9.81
CA GLY A 381 22.52 7.28 -11.16
C GLY A 381 23.67 7.23 -12.17
N THR A 382 24.89 6.85 -11.77
CA THR A 382 25.93 6.57 -12.76
C THR A 382 25.54 5.32 -13.54
N GLU A 383 25.29 5.49 -14.84
CA GLU A 383 25.03 4.39 -15.75
C GLU A 383 26.30 3.54 -15.91
N ILE A 384 26.19 2.25 -15.59
CA ILE A 384 27.26 1.26 -15.68
C ILE A 384 27.04 0.41 -16.92
N THR A 385 28.04 0.33 -17.79
CA THR A 385 28.02 -0.62 -18.91
C THR A 385 28.30 -2.02 -18.40
N LEU A 386 27.31 -2.90 -18.49
CA LEU A 386 27.41 -4.32 -18.13
C LEU A 386 28.00 -5.15 -19.26
N LEU A 387 27.66 -4.81 -20.51
CA LEU A 387 28.11 -5.52 -21.70
C LEU A 387 28.21 -4.54 -22.86
N ASP A 388 29.31 -4.57 -23.60
CA ASP A 388 29.49 -3.84 -24.85
C ASP A 388 30.03 -4.84 -25.88
N SER A 389 29.30 -5.06 -26.96
CA SER A 389 29.64 -6.08 -27.95
C SER A 389 29.01 -5.76 -29.31
N ILE A 390 29.38 -6.56 -30.30
CA ILE A 390 28.83 -6.50 -31.66
C ILE A 390 27.80 -7.62 -31.78
N ASP A 391 26.62 -7.31 -32.32
CA ASP A 391 25.57 -8.29 -32.55
C ASP A 391 25.94 -9.23 -33.73
N PRO A 392 25.19 -10.33 -33.94
CA PRO A 392 25.47 -11.24 -35.06
C PRO A 392 25.39 -10.61 -36.46
N ASN A 393 24.76 -9.44 -36.59
CA ASN A 393 24.59 -8.69 -37.83
C ASN A 393 25.65 -7.58 -38.03
N GLY A 394 26.57 -7.40 -37.08
CA GLY A 394 27.61 -6.38 -37.12
C GLY A 394 27.22 -5.03 -36.52
N GLY A 395 26.03 -4.90 -35.92
CA GLY A 395 25.57 -3.72 -35.19
C GLY A 395 26.21 -3.62 -33.81
N GLN A 396 26.46 -2.41 -33.32
CA GLN A 396 26.99 -2.23 -31.96
C GLN A 396 25.85 -2.28 -30.96
N PHE A 397 26.01 -3.08 -29.91
CA PHE A 397 25.08 -3.11 -28.80
C PHE A 397 25.78 -2.87 -27.46
N THR A 398 25.11 -2.10 -26.61
CA THR A 398 25.55 -1.82 -25.25
C THR A 398 24.41 -2.10 -24.29
N LEU A 399 24.64 -2.92 -23.28
CA LEU A 399 23.74 -3.15 -22.16
C LEU A 399 24.29 -2.43 -20.94
N SER A 400 23.46 -1.58 -20.35
CA SER A 400 23.80 -0.80 -19.18
C SER A 400 22.80 -1.02 -18.06
N ALA A 401 23.22 -0.73 -16.84
CA ALA A 401 22.37 -0.69 -15.67
C ALA A 401 22.60 0.62 -14.91
N THR A 402 21.52 1.17 -14.37
CA THR A 402 21.56 2.33 -13.49
C THR A 402 20.74 2.00 -12.25
N TRP A 403 21.24 2.41 -11.11
CA TRP A 403 20.57 2.25 -9.83
C TRP A 403 20.29 3.62 -9.21
N GLN A 404 19.01 3.93 -8.99
CA GLN A 404 18.59 5.23 -8.51
C GLN A 404 17.35 5.13 -7.62
N HIS A 405 17.39 5.72 -6.41
CA HIS A 405 16.24 5.86 -5.51
C HIS A 405 15.37 4.59 -5.41
N SER A 406 15.99 3.41 -5.22
CA SER A 406 15.34 2.08 -5.16
C SER A 406 14.88 1.43 -6.48
N GLU A 407 15.21 2.04 -7.62
CA GLU A 407 14.88 1.56 -8.96
C GLU A 407 16.14 1.16 -9.74
N PHE A 408 16.14 -0.06 -10.27
CA PHE A 408 17.16 -0.62 -11.14
C PHE A 408 16.64 -0.54 -12.56
N THR A 409 17.30 0.27 -13.36
CA THR A 409 16.99 0.42 -14.77
C THR A 409 18.07 -0.29 -15.56
N ALA A 410 17.70 -1.35 -16.26
CA ALA A 410 18.54 -1.95 -17.29
C ALA A 410 18.17 -1.37 -18.65
N CYS A 411 19.13 -0.89 -19.42
CA CYS A 411 18.91 -0.35 -20.76
C CYS A 411 19.78 -1.06 -21.79
N ALA A 412 19.19 -1.46 -22.90
CA ALA A 412 19.89 -1.89 -24.09
C ALA A 412 19.90 -0.76 -25.12
N ILE A 413 21.09 -0.44 -25.65
CA ILE A 413 21.29 0.48 -26.77
C ILE A 413 21.76 -0.33 -27.96
N VAL A 414 21.02 -0.31 -29.06
CA VAL A 414 21.36 -0.99 -30.32
C VAL A 414 21.29 0.03 -31.43
N ASP A 415 22.41 0.28 -32.11
CA ASP A 415 22.52 1.27 -33.20
C ASP A 415 21.94 2.65 -32.84
N GLY A 416 22.14 3.09 -31.60
CA GLY A 416 21.68 4.37 -31.07
C GLY A 416 20.23 4.39 -30.55
N PHE A 417 19.49 3.28 -30.65
CA PHE A 417 18.14 3.16 -30.09
C PHE A 417 18.17 2.54 -28.70
N ARG A 418 17.54 3.20 -27.73
CA ARG A 418 17.54 2.81 -26.32
C ARG A 418 16.20 2.16 -25.91
N THR A 419 16.27 0.95 -25.37
CA THR A 419 15.15 0.24 -24.74
C THR A 419 15.50 -0.03 -23.28
N CYS A 420 14.63 0.34 -22.34
CA CYS A 420 14.89 0.15 -20.91
C CYS A 420 13.80 -0.66 -20.24
N ALA A 421 14.20 -1.50 -19.29
CA ALA A 421 13.33 -2.19 -18.35
C ALA A 421 13.69 -1.76 -16.94
N ARG A 422 12.67 -1.52 -16.13
CA ARG A 422 12.81 -1.13 -14.73
C ARG A 422 12.42 -2.31 -13.87
N SER A 423 13.21 -2.56 -12.83
CA SER A 423 12.93 -3.49 -11.76
C SER A 423 13.34 -2.87 -10.45
N SER A 424 12.81 -3.34 -9.34
CA SER A 424 13.36 -3.03 -8.03
C SER A 424 13.99 -4.33 -7.48
N PRO A 425 15.31 -4.50 -7.57
CA PRO A 425 16.03 -5.68 -7.15
C PRO A 425 16.07 -5.85 -5.63
N PHE A 426 15.51 -4.90 -4.87
CA PHE A 426 15.33 -5.00 -3.43
C PHE A 426 14.37 -6.11 -2.98
N TYR A 427 13.70 -6.79 -3.91
CA TYR A 427 12.82 -7.92 -3.65
C TYR A 427 13.50 -9.28 -3.86
N GLY A 428 14.82 -9.34 -3.68
CA GLY A 428 15.66 -10.53 -3.84
C GLY A 428 16.25 -10.69 -5.25
N PRO A 429 16.90 -11.86 -5.51
CA PRO A 429 17.42 -12.23 -6.82
C PRO A 429 16.43 -11.93 -7.94
N THR A 430 16.88 -11.13 -8.90
CA THR A 430 16.05 -10.57 -9.96
C THR A 430 16.65 -10.91 -11.31
N LEU A 431 15.78 -11.26 -12.25
CA LEU A 431 16.14 -11.56 -13.62
C LEU A 431 15.25 -10.75 -14.57
N ILE A 432 15.84 -9.80 -15.29
CA ILE A 432 15.15 -8.78 -16.10
C ILE A 432 15.31 -9.14 -17.58
N PRO A 433 14.27 -9.65 -18.24
CA PRO A 433 14.31 -9.85 -19.68
C PRO A 433 14.15 -8.51 -20.41
N LEU A 434 14.96 -8.33 -21.44
CA LEU A 434 14.94 -7.22 -22.37
C LEU A 434 14.82 -7.78 -23.79
N THR A 435 14.11 -7.08 -24.66
CA THR A 435 14.06 -7.42 -26.09
C THR A 435 14.35 -6.18 -26.90
N ALA A 436 15.38 -6.24 -27.75
CA ALA A 436 15.78 -5.14 -28.61
C ALA A 436 16.17 -5.70 -29.98
N TYR A 437 15.51 -5.24 -31.05
CA TYR A 437 15.81 -5.65 -32.44
C TYR A 437 15.84 -7.16 -32.69
N GLY A 438 14.93 -7.90 -32.05
CA GLY A 438 14.88 -9.37 -32.17
C GLY A 438 15.92 -10.11 -31.33
N MET A 439 16.81 -9.40 -30.64
CA MET A 439 17.71 -9.99 -29.64
C MET A 439 17.01 -10.11 -28.29
N HIS A 440 17.28 -11.22 -27.61
CA HIS A 440 16.89 -11.44 -26.23
C HIS A 440 18.08 -11.14 -25.31
N LEU A 441 17.87 -10.26 -24.34
CA LEU A 441 18.87 -9.83 -23.37
C LEU A 441 18.35 -10.13 -21.97
N VAL A 442 19.24 -10.45 -21.05
CA VAL A 442 18.91 -10.65 -19.65
C VAL A 442 19.87 -9.87 -18.78
N VAL A 443 19.34 -9.16 -17.79
CA VAL A 443 20.13 -8.66 -16.66
C VAL A 443 19.73 -9.41 -15.40
N ALA A 444 20.70 -10.07 -14.78
CA ALA A 444 20.53 -10.71 -13.49
C ALA A 444 21.20 -9.88 -12.40
N VAL A 445 20.54 -9.74 -11.26
CA VAL A 445 21.09 -9.04 -10.09
C VAL A 445 20.68 -9.78 -8.83
N VAL A 446 21.63 -9.99 -7.93
CA VAL A 446 21.39 -10.59 -6.61
C VAL A 446 21.77 -9.55 -5.56
N PRO A 447 20.87 -9.21 -4.62
CA PRO A 447 21.21 -8.28 -3.55
C PRO A 447 22.43 -8.74 -2.74
N ALA A 448 23.27 -7.80 -2.33
CA ALA A 448 24.50 -8.10 -1.60
C ALA A 448 24.24 -8.92 -0.31
N GLU A 449 23.14 -8.63 0.38
CA GLU A 449 22.70 -9.27 1.62
C GLU A 449 22.18 -10.70 1.42
N GLU A 450 21.74 -11.05 0.21
CA GLU A 450 21.26 -12.39 -0.15
C GLU A 450 22.30 -13.21 -0.89
N THR A 451 23.46 -12.64 -1.21
CA THR A 451 24.48 -13.26 -2.05
C THR A 451 25.05 -14.52 -1.40
N ASN A 452 24.86 -15.66 -2.06
CA ASN A 452 25.44 -16.94 -1.68
C ASN A 452 25.85 -17.71 -2.95
N ALA A 453 27.04 -17.46 -3.48
CA ALA A 453 27.50 -18.08 -4.74
C ALA A 453 26.46 -18.00 -5.89
N PRO A 454 26.02 -16.78 -6.27
CA PRO A 454 25.01 -16.62 -7.31
C PRO A 454 25.56 -16.95 -8.70
N GLU A 455 24.72 -17.56 -9.53
CA GLU A 455 25.04 -17.87 -10.92
C GLU A 455 23.79 -17.80 -11.82
N VAL A 456 23.98 -17.40 -13.07
CA VAL A 456 22.97 -17.54 -14.11
C VAL A 456 23.26 -18.80 -14.91
N ARG A 457 22.24 -19.64 -15.10
CA ARG A 457 22.29 -20.84 -15.92
C ARG A 457 21.43 -20.66 -17.18
N VAL A 458 22.01 -20.91 -18.35
CA VAL A 458 21.32 -20.86 -19.65
C VAL A 458 21.13 -22.28 -20.16
N ARG A 459 19.89 -22.62 -20.55
CA ARG A 459 19.55 -23.94 -21.10
C ARG A 459 19.12 -23.80 -22.55
N HIS A 460 19.74 -24.58 -23.43
CA HIS A 460 19.53 -24.51 -24.88
C HIS A 460 18.54 -25.59 -25.37
N ALA A 461 17.75 -25.26 -26.39
CA ALA A 461 16.73 -26.09 -27.02
C ALA A 461 17.36 -27.30 -27.73
N THR A 462 18.49 -27.03 -28.36
CA THR A 462 19.26 -27.97 -29.18
C THR A 462 20.01 -28.99 -28.34
N SER A 463 20.26 -28.70 -27.06
CA SER A 463 20.93 -29.59 -26.12
C SER A 463 20.47 -29.30 -24.67
N PRO A 464 19.33 -29.87 -24.24
CA PRO A 464 18.78 -29.62 -22.90
C PRO A 464 19.71 -30.06 -21.75
N THR A 465 20.69 -30.91 -22.04
CA THR A 465 21.73 -31.37 -21.10
C THR A 465 22.93 -30.43 -21.01
N ASN A 466 23.13 -29.55 -22.00
CA ASN A 466 24.15 -28.50 -21.93
C ASN A 466 23.55 -27.30 -21.21
N VAL A 467 24.03 -27.07 -20.00
CA VAL A 467 23.70 -25.90 -19.19
C VAL A 467 24.97 -25.06 -19.07
N GLU A 468 24.94 -23.86 -19.63
CA GLU A 468 26.03 -22.90 -19.45
C GLU A 468 25.80 -22.12 -18.16
N ALA A 469 26.82 -22.01 -17.32
CA ALA A 469 26.75 -21.31 -16.05
C ALA A 469 27.67 -20.08 -16.06
N PHE A 470 27.13 -18.95 -15.64
CA PHE A 470 27.80 -17.66 -15.61
C PHE A 470 27.77 -17.10 -14.19
N ALA A 471 28.93 -16.79 -13.63
CA ALA A 471 29.00 -16.12 -12.33
C ALA A 471 28.56 -14.66 -12.48
N LEU A 472 27.92 -14.11 -11.44
CA LEU A 472 27.62 -12.68 -11.39
C LEU A 472 28.85 -11.91 -10.89
N GLU A 473 29.07 -10.71 -11.42
CA GLU A 473 30.19 -9.85 -11.06
C GLU A 473 29.78 -8.83 -9.99
N ASP A 474 30.64 -8.60 -9.00
CA ASP A 474 30.42 -7.56 -7.99
C ASP A 474 30.93 -6.20 -8.50
N TRP A 475 29.99 -5.27 -8.71
CA TRP A 475 30.27 -3.91 -9.18
C TRP A 475 30.44 -2.90 -8.03
N GLY A 476 30.58 -3.39 -6.79
CA GLY A 476 30.78 -2.57 -5.60
C GLY A 476 29.59 -1.67 -5.31
N THR A 477 29.85 -0.39 -5.00
CA THR A 477 28.77 0.56 -4.64
C THR A 477 27.97 1.07 -5.85
N ALA A 478 28.30 0.68 -7.07
CA ALA A 478 27.61 1.17 -8.26
C ALA A 478 26.28 0.45 -8.52
N LEU A 479 26.16 -0.81 -8.09
CA LEU A 479 24.97 -1.65 -8.25
C LEU A 479 24.64 -2.35 -6.92
N PRO A 480 23.39 -2.77 -6.69
CA PRO A 480 22.93 -3.27 -5.38
C PRO A 480 23.44 -4.68 -5.00
N GLY A 481 24.36 -5.25 -5.77
CA GLY A 481 25.01 -6.53 -5.51
C GLY A 481 25.55 -7.15 -6.80
N PRO A 482 25.98 -8.42 -6.76
CA PRO A 482 26.45 -9.13 -7.95
C PRO A 482 25.46 -9.01 -9.10
N THR A 483 25.94 -8.55 -10.25
CA THR A 483 25.13 -8.27 -11.44
C THR A 483 25.79 -8.84 -12.68
N LEU A 484 24.97 -9.33 -13.61
CA LEU A 484 25.41 -9.86 -14.90
C LEU A 484 24.46 -9.40 -16.01
N GLY A 485 25.04 -8.93 -17.12
CA GLY A 485 24.32 -8.73 -18.37
C GLY A 485 24.67 -9.82 -19.38
N LEU A 486 23.67 -10.44 -20.00
CA LEU A 486 23.84 -11.50 -21.00
C LEU A 486 23.04 -11.22 -22.27
N LEU A 487 23.68 -11.45 -23.41
CA LEU A 487 23.01 -11.65 -24.69
C LEU A 487 22.64 -13.12 -24.84
N ILE A 488 21.37 -13.39 -25.10
CA ILE A 488 20.83 -14.73 -25.26
C ILE A 488 20.82 -15.09 -26.74
N GLN A 489 21.48 -16.19 -27.09
CA GLN A 489 21.53 -16.70 -28.46
C GLN A 489 20.21 -17.40 -28.84
N ASP A 490 19.95 -17.48 -30.15
CA ASP A 490 18.68 -17.89 -30.76
C ASP A 490 18.19 -19.30 -30.38
N ASP A 491 19.03 -20.13 -29.77
CA ASP A 491 18.67 -21.49 -29.36
C ASP A 491 18.43 -21.65 -27.84
N ALA A 492 18.43 -20.58 -27.06
CA ALA A 492 18.12 -20.67 -25.63
C ALA A 492 16.61 -20.84 -25.36
N VAL A 493 16.25 -21.74 -24.45
CA VAL A 493 14.85 -21.99 -24.02
C VAL A 493 14.55 -21.31 -22.70
N SER A 494 15.50 -21.33 -21.77
CA SER A 494 15.33 -20.77 -20.45
C SER A 494 16.63 -20.22 -19.89
N VAL A 495 16.50 -19.12 -19.15
CA VAL A 495 17.57 -18.54 -18.35
C VAL A 495 17.12 -18.59 -16.90
N GLU A 496 17.95 -19.16 -16.05
CA GLU A 496 17.68 -19.46 -14.65
C GLU A 496 18.69 -18.69 -13.78
N LEU A 497 18.22 -17.99 -12.75
CA LEU A 497 19.08 -17.42 -11.71
C LEU A 497 19.11 -18.38 -10.53
N TRP A 498 20.31 -18.74 -10.10
CA TRP A 498 20.57 -19.62 -8.98
C TRP A 498 21.33 -18.87 -7.89
N ASN A 499 21.05 -19.19 -6.63
CA ASN A 499 21.72 -18.63 -5.47
C ASN A 499 21.74 -19.68 -4.35
N GLY A 500 22.92 -19.97 -3.81
CA GLY A 500 23.12 -20.97 -2.76
C GLY A 500 22.89 -22.41 -3.22
N GLY A 501 22.91 -22.65 -4.54
CA GLY A 501 22.53 -23.94 -5.12
C GLY A 501 21.02 -24.13 -5.30
N GLU A 502 20.20 -23.10 -5.03
CA GLU A 502 18.76 -23.11 -5.26
C GLU A 502 18.37 -22.25 -6.45
N LEU A 503 17.35 -22.69 -7.20
CA LEU A 503 16.75 -21.91 -8.29
C LEU A 503 15.88 -20.81 -7.68
N VAL A 504 16.23 -19.55 -7.93
CA VAL A 504 15.53 -18.39 -7.37
C VAL A 504 14.67 -17.65 -8.38
N ARG A 505 15.08 -17.59 -9.66
CA ARG A 505 14.26 -17.03 -10.76
C ARG A 505 14.47 -17.79 -12.06
N SER A 506 13.48 -17.75 -12.95
CA SER A 506 13.63 -18.25 -14.31
C SER A 506 12.79 -17.41 -15.28
N VAL A 507 13.31 -17.22 -16.49
CA VAL A 507 12.57 -16.69 -17.63
C VAL A 507 12.70 -17.66 -18.80
N SER A 508 11.64 -17.82 -19.57
CA SER A 508 11.65 -18.57 -20.82
C SER A 508 11.47 -17.64 -22.00
N PHE A 509 12.22 -17.88 -23.06
CA PHE A 509 12.08 -17.15 -24.32
C PHE A 509 11.30 -18.02 -25.31
N PRO A 510 10.38 -17.43 -26.09
CA PRO A 510 9.79 -18.16 -27.20
C PRO A 510 10.89 -18.53 -28.21
N PRO A 511 10.79 -19.67 -28.91
CA PRO A 511 11.72 -19.99 -29.99
C PRO A 511 11.66 -18.88 -31.04
N THR A 512 12.82 -18.31 -31.39
CA THR A 512 12.92 -17.43 -32.56
C THR A 512 12.64 -18.25 -33.82
N ALA A 513 11.72 -17.76 -34.64
CA ALA A 513 11.20 -18.45 -35.82
C ALA A 513 12.14 -18.32 -37.03
#